data_AF-A0A7W3EU73-F1
#
_entry.id   AF-A0A7W3EU73-F1
#
_cell.length_a   1.000
_cell.length_b   1.000
_cell.length_c   1.000
_cell.angle_alpha   90.00
_cell.angle_beta   90.00
_cell.angle_gamma   90.00
#
_symmetry.space_group_name_H-M   'P 1'
#
loop_
_entity.id
_entity.type
_entity.pdbx_description
1 polymer ?
#
loop_
_entity_poly.entity_id
_entity_poly.type
_entity_poly.pdbx_seq_one_letter_code
_entity_poly.pdbx_strand_id
1 'polypeptide(L)'
;MRKIEDICLGRMEYINTGNDIVVDIWSTYDGRCIYKVYCRKFSKVEIKNNFHENETFFGVYVALLTISNEDGEAKPFVIMESGDLFIKIECQNIIFYEV
;
A
#
# COMPACT_ATOMS: atom_id res chain seq x y z
N MET A 1 8.33 13.17 -1.36
CA MET A 1 7.63 12.15 -0.54
C MET A 1 6.20 12.60 -0.16
N ARG A 2 5.21 11.70 -0.13
CA ARG A 2 3.81 11.96 0.27
C ARG A 2 3.42 11.06 1.46
N LYS A 3 2.63 11.60 2.39
CA LYS A 3 2.12 10.89 3.57
C LYS A 3 0.60 11.05 3.65
N ILE A 4 -0.10 9.97 4.01
CA ILE A 4 -1.56 9.91 4.16
C ILE A 4 -1.83 9.13 5.44
N GLU A 5 -2.67 9.68 6.31
CA GLU A 5 -2.99 9.13 7.63
C GLU A 5 -4.43 8.62 7.65
N ASP A 6 -4.75 7.79 8.64
CA ASP A 6 -6.11 7.35 8.97
C ASP A 6 -6.89 6.71 7.81
N ILE A 7 -6.30 5.69 7.21
CA ILE A 7 -6.85 4.95 6.06
C ILE A 7 -7.05 3.46 6.37
N CYS A 8 -7.75 2.76 5.48
CA CYS A 8 -7.82 1.30 5.49
C CYS A 8 -7.11 0.71 4.28
N LEU A 9 -6.41 -0.42 4.46
CA LEU A 9 -5.95 -1.26 3.36
C LEU A 9 -7.17 -1.99 2.76
N GLY A 10 -7.69 -1.50 1.65
CA GLY A 10 -8.88 -2.06 1.02
C GLY A 10 -8.60 -3.36 0.27
N ARG A 11 -7.66 -3.32 -0.67
CA ARG A 11 -7.28 -4.48 -1.49
C ARG A 11 -5.81 -4.38 -1.87
N MET A 12 -5.16 -5.53 -2.02
CA MET A 12 -3.84 -5.63 -2.63
C MET A 12 -3.86 -6.77 -3.65
N GLU A 13 -3.48 -6.50 -4.89
CA GLU A 13 -3.52 -7.47 -5.98
C GLU A 13 -2.28 -7.39 -6.86
N TYR A 14 -1.77 -8.56 -7.23
CA TYR A 14 -0.75 -8.71 -8.27
C TYR A 14 -1.40 -8.64 -9.65
N ILE A 15 -0.99 -7.69 -10.47
CA ILE A 15 -1.52 -7.46 -11.83
C ILE A 15 -0.40 -7.57 -12.87
N ASN A 16 -0.74 -7.47 -14.16
CA ASN A 16 0.21 -7.53 -15.28
C ASN A 16 1.17 -8.73 -15.18
N THR A 17 0.59 -9.94 -15.17
CA THR A 17 1.31 -11.22 -15.02
C THR A 17 2.12 -11.33 -13.71
N GLY A 18 1.74 -10.56 -12.70
CA GLY A 18 2.39 -10.57 -11.39
C GLY A 18 3.65 -9.74 -11.29
N ASN A 19 3.89 -8.81 -12.23
CA ASN A 19 5.03 -7.87 -12.16
C ASN A 19 4.68 -6.56 -11.44
N ASP A 20 3.40 -6.25 -11.32
CA ASP A 20 2.91 -5.02 -10.73
C ASP A 20 2.01 -5.34 -9.54
N ILE A 21 1.93 -4.42 -8.58
CA ILE A 21 0.99 -4.50 -7.47
C ILE A 21 0.10 -3.28 -7.49
N VAL A 22 -1.21 -3.47 -7.37
CA VAL A 22 -2.16 -2.40 -7.09
C VAL A 22 -2.63 -2.51 -5.66
N VAL A 23 -2.70 -1.37 -4.98
CA VAL A 23 -3.24 -1.22 -3.64
C VAL A 23 -4.41 -0.24 -3.68
N ASP A 24 -5.58 -0.69 -3.25
CA ASP A 24 -6.73 0.15 -3.02
C ASP A 24 -6.71 0.65 -1.57
N ILE A 25 -6.84 1.96 -1.41
CA ILE A 25 -6.88 2.64 -0.11
C ILE A 25 -8.32 3.08 0.12
N TRP A 26 -8.87 2.69 1.26
CA TRP A 26 -10.24 3.00 1.63
C TRP A 26 -10.29 4.05 2.74
N SER A 27 -11.36 4.83 2.73
CA SER A 27 -11.75 5.73 3.82
C SER A 27 -12.15 4.92 5.05
N THR A 28 -11.64 5.33 6.22
CA THR A 28 -12.01 4.77 7.53
C THR A 28 -13.44 5.12 7.93
N TYR A 29 -14.04 6.14 7.31
CA TYR A 29 -15.36 6.66 7.67
C TYR A 29 -16.51 5.91 7.01
N ASP A 30 -16.39 5.60 5.72
CA ASP A 30 -17.48 5.05 4.90
C ASP A 30 -17.05 3.82 4.07
N GLY A 31 -15.81 3.36 4.20
CA GLY A 31 -15.28 2.18 3.52
C GLY A 31 -15.13 2.34 2.01
N ARG A 32 -15.29 3.53 1.45
CA ARG A 32 -15.13 3.77 0.01
C ARG A 32 -13.67 3.86 -0.38
N CYS A 33 -13.34 3.39 -1.58
CA CYS A 33 -12.02 3.58 -2.15
C CYS A 33 -11.79 5.05 -2.47
N ILE A 34 -10.74 5.62 -1.89
CA ILE A 34 -10.36 7.03 -2.03
C ILE A 34 -9.06 7.20 -2.81
N TYR A 35 -8.15 6.22 -2.75
CA TYR A 35 -6.92 6.24 -3.56
C TYR A 35 -6.62 4.87 -4.16
N LYS A 36 -5.94 4.88 -5.29
CA LYS A 36 -5.27 3.70 -5.86
C LYS A 36 -3.79 3.96 -6.03
N VAL A 37 -2.97 3.00 -5.59
CA VAL A 37 -1.51 3.05 -5.69
C VAL A 37 -1.04 1.89 -6.55
N TYR A 38 -0.42 2.20 -7.68
CA TYR A 38 0.17 1.20 -8.58
C TYR A 38 1.68 1.19 -8.41
N CYS A 39 2.20 0.11 -7.86
CA CYS A 39 3.63 -0.18 -7.80
C CYS A 39 4.02 -0.98 -9.04
N ARG A 40 4.65 -0.33 -10.03
CA ARG A 40 5.01 -0.95 -11.31
C ARG A 40 6.38 -1.59 -11.25
N LYS A 41 6.49 -2.83 -11.74
CA LYS A 41 7.72 -3.64 -11.73
C LYS A 41 8.32 -3.67 -10.32
N PHE A 42 7.59 -4.25 -9.36
CA PHE A 42 8.08 -4.34 -7.99
C PHE A 42 9.37 -5.17 -7.94
N SER A 43 10.29 -4.79 -7.06
CA SER A 43 11.53 -5.53 -6.82
C SER A 43 11.54 -6.24 -5.47
N LYS A 44 10.77 -5.76 -4.50
CA LYS A 44 10.67 -6.37 -3.17
C LYS A 44 9.32 -6.07 -2.55
N VAL A 45 8.74 -7.08 -1.91
CA VAL A 45 7.55 -6.96 -1.07
C VAL A 45 7.89 -7.53 0.30
N GLU A 46 7.69 -6.75 1.34
CA GLU A 46 7.87 -7.17 2.73
C GLU A 46 6.54 -6.96 3.44
N ILE A 47 5.98 -8.02 4.02
CA ILE A 47 4.73 -7.99 4.78
C ILE A 47 5.01 -8.61 6.14
N LYS A 48 4.73 -7.84 7.19
CA LYS A 48 4.75 -8.29 8.58
C LYS A 48 3.40 -7.93 9.18
N ASN A 49 2.75 -8.90 9.82
CA ASN A 49 1.50 -8.66 10.51
C ASN A 49 1.38 -9.58 11.72
N ASN A 50 0.57 -9.17 12.70
CA ASN A 50 0.26 -9.94 13.89
C ASN A 50 -1.18 -10.49 13.89
N PHE A 51 -1.79 -10.62 12.70
CA PHE A 51 -3.18 -11.06 12.62
C PHE A 51 -3.33 -12.53 13.01
N HIS A 52 -4.41 -12.83 13.72
CA HIS A 52 -4.81 -14.22 14.00
C HIS A 52 -5.35 -14.90 12.72
N GLU A 53 -5.33 -16.24 12.68
CA GLU A 53 -5.76 -17.02 11.48
C GLU A 53 -7.18 -16.72 10.99
N ASN A 54 -8.04 -16.15 11.85
CA ASN A 54 -9.44 -15.82 11.54
C ASN A 54 -9.66 -14.32 11.26
N GLU A 55 -8.61 -13.49 11.30
CA GLU A 55 -8.72 -12.05 11.04
C GLU A 55 -8.59 -11.73 9.56
N THR A 56 -9.34 -10.73 9.10
CA THR A 56 -9.31 -10.32 7.69
C THR A 56 -8.15 -9.35 7.49
N PHE A 57 -7.23 -9.67 6.57
CA PHE A 57 -6.10 -8.81 6.20
C PHE A 57 -6.53 -7.50 5.50
N PHE A 58 -7.70 -7.51 4.87
CA PHE A 58 -8.28 -6.41 4.11
C PHE A 58 -9.39 -5.70 4.90
N GLY A 59 -9.51 -4.39 4.70
CA GLY A 59 -10.31 -3.49 5.53
C GLY A 59 -9.60 -3.05 6.81
N VAL A 60 -8.36 -3.50 7.05
CA VAL A 60 -7.61 -3.17 8.27
C VAL A 60 -7.13 -1.73 8.26
N TYR A 61 -7.21 -1.11 9.43
CA TYR A 61 -6.69 0.21 9.70
C TYR A 61 -5.17 0.29 9.47
N VAL A 62 -4.77 1.29 8.70
CA VAL A 62 -3.40 1.70 8.44
C VAL A 62 -3.26 3.12 8.99
N ALA A 63 -2.38 3.29 9.98
CA ALA A 63 -2.16 4.59 10.62
C ALA A 63 -1.45 5.54 9.66
N LEU A 64 -0.49 5.03 8.89
CA LEU A 64 0.32 5.83 7.98
C LEU A 64 0.62 5.09 6.68
N LEU A 65 0.29 5.74 5.56
CA LEU A 65 0.75 5.41 4.22
C LEU A 65 1.79 6.44 3.79
N THR A 66 3.01 5.97 3.51
CA THR A 66 4.10 6.77 2.96
C THR A 66 4.37 6.33 1.52
N ILE A 67 4.40 7.30 0.61
CA ILE A 67 4.72 7.11 -0.81
C ILE A 67 5.95 7.93 -1.15
N SER A 68 7.00 7.26 -1.59
CA SER A 68 8.21 7.91 -2.11
C SER A 68 8.40 7.54 -3.57
N ASN A 69 8.26 8.55 -4.43
CA ASN A 69 8.50 8.45 -5.87
C ASN A 69 9.62 9.40 -6.30
N GLU A 70 10.61 9.61 -5.43
CA GLU A 70 11.67 10.60 -5.67
C GLU A 70 12.66 10.11 -6.73
N ASP A 71 12.96 10.99 -7.69
CA ASP A 71 14.05 10.83 -8.65
C ASP A 71 15.40 10.99 -7.92
N GLY A 72 16.20 9.92 -7.91
CA GLY A 72 17.50 9.84 -7.22
C GLY A 72 18.03 8.41 -7.14
N GLU A 73 19.08 8.16 -6.37
CA GLU A 73 19.69 6.81 -6.21
C GLU A 73 18.80 5.80 -5.46
N ALA A 74 17.77 6.27 -4.74
CA ALA A 74 16.86 5.41 -3.97
C ALA A 74 15.67 4.94 -4.82
N LYS A 75 15.40 3.63 -4.83
CA LYS A 75 14.24 3.06 -5.53
C LYS A 75 12.92 3.58 -4.94
N PRO A 76 11.91 3.91 -5.77
CA PRO A 76 10.57 4.23 -5.31
C PRO A 76 9.97 3.15 -4.40
N PHE A 77 9.23 3.59 -3.38
CA PHE A 77 8.59 2.69 -2.44
C PHE A 77 7.25 3.19 -1.89
N VAL A 78 6.45 2.24 -1.44
CA VAL A 78 5.23 2.43 -0.65
C VAL A 78 5.42 1.73 0.68
N ILE A 79 5.12 2.41 1.78
CA ILE A 79 5.07 1.83 3.13
C ILE A 79 3.66 2.07 3.67
N MET A 80 3.03 1.02 4.19
CA MET A 80 1.81 1.08 4.99
C MET A 80 2.13 0.52 6.36
N GLU A 81 1.91 1.30 7.41
CA GLU A 81 2.20 0.89 8.77
C GLU A 81 1.09 1.24 9.76
N SER A 82 0.83 0.30 10.67
CA SER A 82 0.03 0.44 11.89
C SER A 82 0.62 -0.46 12.98
N GLY A 83 0.02 -0.50 14.17
CA GLY A 83 0.52 -1.32 15.27
C GLY A 83 0.68 -2.81 14.92
N ASP A 84 -0.24 -3.34 14.12
CA ASP A 84 -0.31 -4.77 13.79
C ASP A 84 0.05 -5.09 12.33
N LEU A 85 0.34 -4.07 11.51
CA LEU A 85 0.59 -4.22 10.08
C LEU A 85 1.79 -3.39 9.65
N PHE A 86 2.70 -4.02 8.93
CA PHE A 86 3.75 -3.34 8.18
C PHE A 86 3.84 -3.97 6.79
N ILE A 87 3.65 -3.14 5.75
CA ILE A 87 3.82 -3.52 4.35
C ILE A 87 4.80 -2.53 3.72
N LYS A 88 5.86 -3.04 3.09
CA LYS A 88 6.76 -2.26 2.25
C LYS A 88 6.82 -2.86 0.86
N ILE A 89 6.60 -2.02 -0.15
CA ILE A 89 6.71 -2.38 -1.57
C ILE A 89 7.76 -1.47 -2.19
N GLU A 90 8.82 -2.06 -2.73
CA GLU A 90 9.83 -1.35 -3.54
C GLU A 90 9.57 -1.64 -5.02
N CYS A 91 9.59 -0.62 -5.87
CA CYS A 91 9.26 -0.76 -7.28
C CYS A 91 9.99 0.26 -8.17
N GLN A 92 9.87 0.11 -9.49
CA GLN A 92 10.53 1.03 -10.42
C GLN A 92 9.77 2.34 -10.60
N ASN A 93 8.45 2.32 -10.46
CA ASN A 93 7.61 3.50 -10.64
C ASN A 93 6.31 3.37 -9.83
N ILE A 94 5.87 4.47 -9.23
CA ILE A 94 4.60 4.54 -8.51
C ILE A 94 3.64 5.47 -9.25
N ILE A 95 2.45 4.98 -9.55
CA ILE A 95 1.34 5.82 -10.02
C ILE A 95 0.33 5.91 -8.89
N PHE A 96 0.02 7.14 -8.47
CA PHE A 96 -0.91 7.44 -7.40
C PHE A 96 -2.01 8.38 -7.91
N TYR A 97 -3.28 8.05 -7.66
CA TYR A 97 -4.39 8.96 -7.94
C TYR A 97 -5.56 8.75 -6.96
N GLU A 98 -6.34 9.82 -6.82
CA GLU A 98 -7.61 9.88 -6.08
C GLU A 98 -8.76 9.37 -6.95
N VAL A 99 -9.74 8.71 -6.33
CA VAL A 99 -10.89 8.05 -6.99
C VAL A 99 -12.13 8.92 -6.95
#